data_AF-A0A3P7J7L2-F1
#
_entry.id   AF-A0A3P7J7L2-F1
#
_cell.length_a   1.000
_cell.length_b   1.000
_cell.length_c   1.000
_cell.angle_alpha   90.00
_cell.angle_beta   90.00
_cell.angle_gamma   90.00
#
_symmetry.space_group_name_H-M   'P 1'
#
loop_
_entity.id
_entity.type
_entity.pdbx_description
1 polymer ?
#
loop_
_entity_poly.entity_id
_entity_poly.type
_entity_poly.pdbx_seq_one_letter_code
_entity_poly.pdbx_strand_id
1 'polypeptide(L)'
;MCSVIAGRISYVFGCHGPAVTVDTACSSSLVAVDLAISALKSGRCSQAIVAGVNLILSERGQGARANGKMLSRHGMSLSFDARASGYGRSDGCVVMMLEVAKPNLDYLGIISGVNVNHGGRAISLTTPNPEAQKMLLNSLLQECGNPDLQYWEAHGTGTAVGSLTLPVIGEDVQLKACGLTSFGVSGTNAAGILRAAAKPDGEIGKMKKYNLLLISAKDKTSLGRMMRNIRDYMFTTAYTIDEMSAALAIRRQHYKCRCAIV
;
A
#
# COMPACT_ATOMS: atom_id res chain seq x y z
N MET A 1 -4.02 -19.23 -13.45
CA MET A 1 -5.36 -18.65 -13.16
C MET A 1 -5.19 -17.61 -12.07
N CYS A 2 -5.25 -16.31 -12.40
CA CYS A 2 -4.91 -15.23 -11.47
C CYS A 2 -5.88 -15.11 -10.28
N SER A 3 -7.15 -15.50 -10.46
CA SER A 3 -8.19 -15.46 -9.41
C SER A 3 -7.87 -16.27 -8.15
N VAL A 4 -7.03 -17.30 -8.27
CA VAL A 4 -6.62 -18.15 -7.13
C VAL A 4 -5.81 -17.35 -6.10
N ILE A 5 -5.17 -16.25 -6.49
CA ILE A 5 -4.35 -15.44 -5.56
C ILE A 5 -5.23 -14.85 -4.45
N ALA A 6 -6.29 -14.13 -4.82
CA ALA A 6 -7.24 -13.58 -3.85
C ALA A 6 -8.01 -14.70 -3.14
N GLY A 7 -8.47 -15.72 -3.88
CA GLY A 7 -9.24 -16.83 -3.31
C GLY A 7 -8.45 -17.65 -2.27
N ARG A 8 -7.15 -17.85 -2.47
CA ARG A 8 -6.30 -18.59 -1.53
C ARG A 8 -6.12 -17.82 -0.22
N ILE A 9 -6.00 -16.50 -0.26
CA ILE A 9 -5.95 -15.66 0.95
C ILE A 9 -7.24 -15.83 1.74
N SER A 10 -8.40 -15.66 1.08
CA SER A 10 -9.70 -15.85 1.74
C SER A 10 -9.88 -17.26 2.31
N TYR A 11 -9.47 -18.29 1.57
CA TYR A 11 -9.52 -19.67 2.04
C TYR A 11 -8.66 -19.89 3.29
N VAL A 12 -7.41 -19.42 3.29
CA VAL A 12 -6.48 -19.62 4.43
C VAL A 12 -6.94 -18.89 5.69
N PHE A 13 -7.53 -17.69 5.54
CA PHE A 13 -8.00 -16.89 6.67
C PHE A 13 -9.48 -17.12 7.02
N GLY A 14 -10.19 -17.98 6.28
CA GLY A 14 -11.62 -18.21 6.48
C GLY A 14 -12.48 -16.96 6.23
N CYS A 15 -12.08 -16.11 5.29
CA CYS A 15 -12.81 -14.89 4.97
C CYS A 15 -13.98 -15.19 4.02
N HIS A 16 -15.12 -14.55 4.26
CA HIS A 16 -16.34 -14.70 3.46
C HIS A 16 -16.70 -13.46 2.62
N GLY A 17 -15.92 -12.38 2.74
CA GLY A 17 -16.10 -11.17 1.93
C GLY A 17 -15.66 -11.34 0.47
N PRO A 18 -15.81 -10.28 -0.36
CA PRO A 18 -15.41 -10.31 -1.76
C PRO A 18 -13.93 -10.68 -1.94
N ALA A 19 -13.64 -11.62 -2.85
CA ALA A 19 -12.29 -12.06 -3.19
C ALA A 19 -12.04 -11.86 -4.70
N VAL A 20 -11.35 -10.78 -5.06
CA VAL A 20 -11.19 -10.34 -6.45
C VAL A 20 -9.72 -10.11 -6.77
N THR A 21 -9.31 -10.49 -7.98
CA THR A 21 -8.00 -10.13 -8.54
C THR A 21 -8.20 -9.10 -9.64
N VAL A 22 -7.45 -8.01 -9.58
CA VAL A 22 -7.55 -6.86 -10.50
C VAL A 22 -6.32 -6.84 -11.40
N ASP A 23 -6.52 -6.64 -12.70
CA ASP A 23 -5.46 -6.39 -13.65
C ASP A 23 -5.82 -5.18 -14.51
N THR A 24 -5.30 -4.02 -14.11
CA THR A 24 -5.33 -2.78 -14.88
C THR A 24 -3.90 -2.34 -15.21
N ALA A 25 -3.01 -3.33 -15.43
CA ALA A 25 -1.57 -3.12 -15.59
C ALA A 25 -0.95 -2.35 -14.41
N CYS A 26 -0.26 -1.24 -14.67
CA CYS A 26 0.49 -0.50 -13.65
C CYS A 26 -0.38 0.08 -12.52
N SER A 27 -1.67 0.33 -12.79
CA SER A 27 -2.60 0.90 -11.80
C SER A 27 -3.32 -0.14 -10.93
N SER A 28 -3.06 -1.43 -11.14
CA SER A 28 -3.82 -2.54 -10.53
C SER A 28 -3.94 -2.45 -9.01
N SER A 29 -2.85 -2.11 -8.32
CA SER A 29 -2.84 -2.02 -6.85
C SER A 29 -3.70 -0.86 -6.35
N LEU A 30 -3.67 0.30 -6.99
CA LEU A 30 -4.47 1.46 -6.59
C LEU A 30 -5.95 1.31 -6.95
N VAL A 31 -6.25 0.65 -8.07
CA VAL A 31 -7.62 0.24 -8.40
C VAL A 31 -8.15 -0.79 -7.40
N ALA A 32 -7.30 -1.72 -6.92
CA ALA A 32 -7.71 -2.64 -5.86
C ALA A 32 -8.04 -1.93 -4.54
N VAL A 33 -7.34 -0.83 -4.21
CA VAL A 33 -7.68 0.03 -3.07
C VAL A 33 -9.06 0.69 -3.28
N ASP A 34 -9.34 1.25 -4.46
CA ASP A 34 -10.64 1.83 -4.78
C ASP A 34 -11.80 0.84 -4.61
N LEU A 35 -11.64 -0.39 -5.13
CA LEU A 35 -12.63 -1.45 -4.97
C LEU A 35 -12.83 -1.84 -3.51
N ALA A 36 -11.76 -1.87 -2.71
CA ALA A 36 -11.83 -2.16 -1.29
C ALA A 36 -12.56 -1.06 -0.52
N ILE A 37 -12.25 0.21 -0.80
CA ILE A 37 -12.94 1.37 -0.21
C ILE A 37 -14.43 1.33 -0.55
N SER A 38 -14.76 1.05 -1.81
CA SER A 38 -16.15 0.90 -2.25
C SER A 38 -16.88 -0.23 -1.52
N ALA A 39 -16.22 -1.37 -1.30
CA ALA A 39 -16.79 -2.50 -0.54
C ALA A 39 -17.00 -2.18 0.95
N LEU A 40 -16.05 -1.48 1.57
CA LEU A 40 -16.13 -1.02 2.95
C LEU A 40 -17.26 0.00 3.13
N LYS A 41 -17.32 1.02 2.26
CA LYS A 41 -18.37 2.05 2.29
C LYS A 41 -19.77 1.47 2.05
N SER A 42 -19.90 0.48 1.17
CA SER A 42 -21.18 -0.19 0.89
C SER A 42 -21.55 -1.25 1.94
N GLY A 43 -20.75 -1.46 2.99
CA GLY A 43 -21.01 -2.49 4.01
C GLY A 43 -20.90 -3.93 3.53
N ARG A 44 -20.27 -4.19 2.37
CA ARG A 44 -20.07 -5.56 1.84
C ARG A 44 -18.94 -6.29 2.57
N CYS A 45 -18.07 -5.57 3.25
CA CYS A 45 -17.10 -6.09 4.20
C CYS A 45 -16.83 -5.07 5.31
N SER A 46 -16.34 -5.54 6.45
CA SER A 46 -15.92 -4.70 7.59
C SER A 46 -14.44 -4.36 7.56
N GLN A 47 -13.63 -5.22 6.94
CA GLN A 47 -12.20 -5.07 6.72
C GLN A 47 -11.85 -5.60 5.32
N ALA A 48 -10.79 -5.07 4.72
CA ALA A 48 -10.32 -5.48 3.41
C ALA A 48 -8.81 -5.65 3.39
N ILE A 49 -8.35 -6.82 2.94
CA ILE A 49 -6.94 -7.05 2.61
C ILE A 49 -6.73 -6.60 1.16
N VAL A 50 -5.86 -5.61 0.96
CA VAL A 50 -5.44 -5.17 -0.36
C VAL A 50 -3.98 -5.54 -0.56
N ALA A 51 -3.69 -6.25 -1.64
CA ALA A 51 -2.34 -6.70 -1.96
C ALA A 51 -1.97 -6.36 -3.41
N GLY A 52 -0.75 -5.89 -3.62
CA GLY A 52 -0.14 -5.71 -4.93
C GLY A 52 1.12 -6.58 -5.02
N VAL A 53 1.23 -7.37 -6.08
CA VAL A 53 2.39 -8.25 -6.30
C VAL A 53 2.84 -8.18 -7.76
N ASN A 54 4.14 -8.03 -7.98
CA ASN A 54 4.78 -8.16 -9.27
C ASN A 54 6.07 -8.97 -9.10
N LEU A 55 6.22 -10.02 -9.92
CA LEU A 55 7.41 -10.86 -9.95
C LEU A 55 7.87 -11.09 -11.39
N ILE A 56 9.17 -10.98 -11.64
CA ILE A 56 9.84 -11.19 -12.91
C ILE A 56 10.41 -12.61 -12.92
N LEU A 57 9.53 -13.58 -13.12
CA LEU A 57 9.88 -15.00 -13.07
C LEU A 57 10.41 -15.56 -14.40
N SER A 58 10.35 -14.77 -15.47
CA SER A 58 10.78 -15.18 -16.82
C SER A 58 11.18 -13.98 -17.66
N GLU A 59 12.16 -14.20 -18.51
CA GLU A 59 12.64 -13.27 -19.53
C GLU A 59 11.65 -13.08 -20.70
N ARG A 60 10.66 -13.97 -20.87
CA ARG A 60 9.75 -13.95 -22.03
C ARG A 60 9.02 -12.61 -22.20
N GLY A 61 8.72 -11.93 -21.09
CA GLY A 61 8.10 -10.60 -21.12
C GLY A 61 9.07 -9.44 -21.39
N GLN A 62 10.38 -9.67 -21.27
CA GLN A 62 11.40 -8.63 -21.41
C GLN A 62 11.60 -8.23 -22.86
N GLY A 63 11.70 -9.21 -23.78
CA GLY A 63 11.89 -8.93 -25.20
C GLY A 63 10.78 -8.05 -25.79
N ALA A 64 9.51 -8.33 -25.46
CA ALA A 64 8.38 -7.51 -25.91
C ALA A 64 8.46 -6.06 -25.42
N ARG A 65 8.87 -5.84 -24.15
CA ARG A 65 9.01 -4.50 -23.56
C ARG A 65 10.22 -3.74 -24.12
N ALA A 66 11.32 -4.45 -24.37
CA ALA A 66 12.50 -3.90 -25.01
C ALA A 66 12.20 -3.48 -26.46
N ASN A 67 11.53 -4.32 -27.24
CA ASN A 67 11.10 -4.01 -28.60
C ASN A 67 10.10 -2.84 -28.63
N GLY A 68 9.23 -2.75 -27.62
CA GLY A 68 8.33 -1.61 -27.41
C GLY A 68 9.03 -0.34 -26.91
N LYS A 69 10.35 -0.33 -26.77
CA LYS A 69 11.16 0.79 -26.25
C LYS A 69 10.69 1.32 -24.89
N MET A 70 10.15 0.45 -24.05
CA MET A 70 9.61 0.83 -22.74
C MET A 70 10.66 0.78 -21.62
N LEU A 71 11.72 -0.02 -21.81
CA LEU A 71 12.75 -0.25 -20.79
C LEU A 71 13.83 0.82 -20.86
N SER A 72 14.24 1.32 -19.70
CA SER A 72 15.35 2.25 -19.54
C SER A 72 16.66 1.62 -20.01
N ARG A 73 17.48 2.40 -20.73
CA ARG A 73 18.85 2.00 -21.10
C ARG A 73 19.77 1.85 -19.88
N HIS A 74 19.42 2.50 -18.78
CA HIS A 74 20.17 2.47 -17.52
C HIS A 74 19.69 1.36 -16.57
N GLY A 75 18.66 0.59 -16.95
CA GLY A 75 18.06 -0.44 -16.09
C GLY A 75 17.29 0.09 -14.88
N MET A 76 17.17 1.41 -14.74
CA MET A 76 16.50 2.10 -13.63
C MET A 76 15.56 3.19 -14.14
N SER A 77 14.54 3.53 -13.34
CA SER A 77 13.63 4.63 -13.63
C SER A 77 14.26 5.95 -13.22
N LEU A 78 14.62 6.78 -14.20
CA LEU A 78 15.13 8.13 -13.97
C LEU A 78 13.97 9.13 -14.05
N SER A 79 13.08 9.08 -13.06
CA SER A 79 11.85 9.86 -13.02
C SER A 79 12.16 11.36 -13.02
N PHE A 80 11.56 12.10 -13.98
CA PHE A 80 11.74 13.55 -14.15
C PHE A 80 13.17 14.01 -14.47
N ASP A 81 14.08 13.09 -14.78
CA ASP A 81 15.45 13.40 -15.19
C ASP A 81 15.52 13.65 -16.71
N ALA A 82 16.40 14.55 -17.15
CA ALA A 82 16.63 14.79 -18.58
C ALA A 82 17.12 13.55 -19.35
N ARG A 83 17.67 12.56 -18.64
CA ARG A 83 18.17 11.28 -19.17
C ARG A 83 17.09 10.18 -19.23
N ALA A 84 15.86 10.49 -18.83
CA ALA A 84 14.69 9.61 -18.87
C ALA A 84 14.54 8.93 -20.25
N SER A 85 14.57 7.60 -20.28
CA SER A 85 14.49 6.81 -21.53
C SER A 85 13.57 5.57 -21.44
N GLY A 86 12.80 5.46 -20.36
CA GLY A 86 12.00 4.28 -20.03
C GLY A 86 12.08 3.96 -18.53
N TYR A 87 11.45 2.86 -18.12
CA TYR A 87 11.44 2.43 -16.71
C TYR A 87 12.36 1.24 -16.45
N GLY A 88 12.86 1.14 -15.22
CA GLY A 88 13.48 -0.07 -14.67
C GLY A 88 12.42 -1.00 -14.10
N ARG A 89 12.57 -2.32 -14.30
CA ARG A 89 11.65 -3.30 -13.71
C ARG A 89 12.17 -3.78 -12.35
N SER A 90 11.25 -4.03 -11.44
CA SER A 90 11.56 -4.57 -10.11
C SER A 90 10.52 -5.59 -9.67
N ASP A 91 10.92 -6.45 -8.74
CA ASP A 91 10.01 -7.31 -7.99
C ASP A 91 9.48 -6.57 -6.76
N GLY A 92 8.25 -6.89 -6.36
CA GLY A 92 7.66 -6.27 -5.18
C GLY A 92 6.38 -6.97 -4.74
N CYS A 93 6.16 -6.97 -3.43
CA CYS A 93 4.92 -7.40 -2.81
C CYS A 93 4.59 -6.43 -1.67
N VAL A 94 3.39 -5.86 -1.71
CA VAL A 94 2.87 -4.97 -0.67
C VAL A 94 1.50 -5.47 -0.27
N VAL A 95 1.23 -5.50 1.03
CA VAL A 95 -0.06 -5.89 1.59
C VAL A 95 -0.47 -4.86 2.63
N MET A 96 -1.71 -4.43 2.58
CA MET A 96 -2.31 -3.49 3.52
C MET A 96 -3.66 -4.04 4.02
N MET A 97 -3.98 -3.74 5.27
CA MET A 97 -5.31 -3.97 5.84
C MET A 97 -6.03 -2.63 5.92
N LEU A 98 -7.24 -2.58 5.37
CA LEU A 98 -8.10 -1.39 5.39
C LEU A 98 -9.35 -1.67 6.22
N GLU A 99 -9.80 -0.67 6.96
CA GLU A 99 -11.11 -0.63 7.59
C GLU A 99 -11.61 0.81 7.65
N VAL A 100 -12.88 1.01 7.98
CA VAL A 100 -13.40 2.34 8.29
C VAL A 100 -12.75 2.81 9.59
N ALA A 101 -12.07 3.96 9.53
CA ALA A 101 -11.30 4.49 10.65
C ALA A 101 -12.16 4.72 11.89
N LYS A 102 -11.68 4.24 13.04
CA LYS A 102 -12.32 4.41 14.36
C LYS A 102 -11.48 5.33 15.24
N PRO A 103 -12.08 6.27 16.01
CA PRO A 103 -11.31 7.27 16.77
C PRO A 103 -10.29 6.67 17.77
N ASN A 104 -10.57 5.48 18.30
CA ASN A 104 -9.79 4.88 19.39
C ASN A 104 -8.74 3.86 18.92
N LEU A 105 -8.47 3.79 17.62
CA LEU A 105 -7.49 2.86 17.06
C LEU A 105 -6.33 3.62 16.41
N ASP A 106 -5.14 3.07 16.61
CA ASP A 106 -3.91 3.56 15.99
C ASP A 106 -3.84 3.07 14.54
N TYR A 107 -3.76 4.01 13.59
CA TYR A 107 -3.67 3.73 12.15
C TYR A 107 -2.36 4.29 11.60
N LEU A 108 -1.79 3.63 10.58
CA LEU A 108 -0.60 4.13 9.89
C LEU A 108 -0.87 5.39 9.06
N GLY A 109 -2.10 5.55 8.59
CA GLY A 109 -2.52 6.67 7.74
C GLY A 109 -3.99 6.55 7.37
N ILE A 110 -4.56 7.64 6.89
CA ILE A 110 -5.97 7.75 6.49
C ILE A 110 -6.04 7.96 4.98
N ILE A 111 -6.78 7.09 4.30
CA ILE A 111 -7.12 7.28 2.89
C ILE A 111 -8.32 8.23 2.82
N SER A 112 -8.10 9.46 2.38
CA SER A 112 -9.17 10.46 2.25
C SER A 112 -10.07 10.17 1.05
N GLY A 113 -9.48 9.70 -0.04
CA GLY A 113 -10.18 9.35 -1.26
C GLY A 113 -9.27 8.65 -2.24
N VAL A 114 -9.88 7.83 -3.10
CA VAL A 114 -9.27 7.24 -4.29
C VAL A 114 -10.28 7.40 -5.41
N ASN A 115 -9.81 7.65 -6.62
CA ASN A 115 -10.65 7.76 -7.78
C ASN A 115 -9.96 7.07 -8.97
N VAL A 116 -10.75 6.59 -9.93
CA VAL A 116 -10.30 5.82 -11.09
C VAL A 116 -11.07 6.28 -12.34
N ASN A 117 -10.35 6.47 -13.45
CA ASN A 117 -10.98 6.73 -14.75
C ASN A 117 -10.22 6.04 -15.90
N HIS A 118 -10.66 6.30 -17.14
CA HIS A 118 -9.97 5.84 -18.34
C HIS A 118 -9.57 7.00 -19.24
N GLY A 119 -8.42 6.88 -19.91
CA GLY A 119 -7.93 7.85 -20.90
C GLY A 119 -8.80 8.02 -22.15
N GLY A 120 -9.88 7.24 -22.31
CA GLY A 120 -10.71 7.23 -23.51
C GLY A 120 -9.94 6.95 -24.80
N ARG A 121 -10.39 7.55 -25.91
CA ARG A 121 -9.74 7.45 -27.22
C ARG A 121 -8.53 8.39 -27.28
N ALA A 122 -7.38 7.84 -27.64
CA ALA A 122 -6.13 8.57 -27.89
C ALA A 122 -5.49 8.12 -29.22
N ILE A 123 -4.33 8.68 -29.56
CA ILE A 123 -3.57 8.36 -30.79
C ILE A 123 -3.21 6.87 -30.85
N SER A 124 -2.92 6.26 -29.70
CA SER A 124 -2.76 4.82 -29.56
C SER A 124 -3.31 4.37 -28.21
N LEU A 125 -3.55 3.07 -28.05
CA LEU A 125 -4.04 2.48 -26.80
C LEU A 125 -3.14 2.81 -25.59
N THR A 126 -1.83 2.93 -25.81
CA THR A 126 -0.83 3.15 -24.76
C THR A 126 -0.44 4.61 -24.60
N THR A 127 -1.03 5.52 -25.39
CA THR A 127 -0.75 6.95 -25.30
C THR A 127 -1.50 7.53 -24.10
N PRO A 128 -0.81 8.18 -23.13
CA PRO A 128 -1.47 8.82 -22.01
C PRO A 128 -2.35 9.98 -22.48
N ASN A 129 -3.46 10.22 -21.79
CA ASN A 129 -4.35 11.35 -22.04
C ASN A 129 -4.27 12.37 -20.89
N PRO A 130 -3.58 13.51 -21.06
CA PRO A 130 -3.42 14.52 -20.02
C PRO A 130 -4.75 15.10 -19.52
N GLU A 131 -5.73 15.29 -20.40
CA GLU A 131 -7.04 15.84 -20.00
C GLU A 131 -7.82 14.85 -19.12
N ALA A 132 -7.74 13.55 -19.43
CA ALA A 132 -8.35 12.52 -18.58
C ALA A 132 -7.65 12.46 -17.20
N GLN A 133 -6.33 12.60 -17.15
CA GLN A 133 -5.60 12.67 -15.88
C GLN A 133 -5.99 13.92 -15.09
N LYS A 134 -6.08 15.08 -15.73
CA LYS A 134 -6.51 16.33 -15.10
C LYS A 134 -7.93 16.22 -14.54
N MET A 135 -8.86 15.64 -15.31
CA MET A 135 -10.23 15.38 -14.85
C MET A 135 -10.26 14.48 -13.61
N LEU A 136 -9.46 13.40 -13.61
CA LEU A 136 -9.32 12.51 -12.47
C LEU A 136 -8.87 13.25 -11.21
N LEU A 137 -7.79 14.04 -11.33
CA LEU A 137 -7.22 14.74 -10.19
C LEU A 137 -8.16 15.83 -9.68
N ASN A 138 -8.80 16.58 -10.57
CA ASN A 138 -9.76 17.61 -10.18
C ASN A 138 -10.96 17.02 -9.43
N SER A 139 -11.53 15.90 -9.92
CA SER A 139 -12.64 15.22 -9.24
C SER A 139 -12.21 14.75 -7.85
N LEU A 140 -11.06 14.08 -7.74
CA LEU A 140 -10.54 13.57 -6.48
C LEU A 140 -10.26 14.68 -5.46
N LEU A 141 -9.65 15.79 -5.91
CA LEU A 141 -9.37 16.95 -5.05
C LEU A 141 -10.67 17.57 -4.55
N GLN A 142 -11.66 17.76 -5.43
CA GLN A 142 -12.98 18.28 -5.05
C GLN A 142 -13.68 17.37 -4.03
N GLU A 143 -13.70 16.05 -4.27
CA GLU A 143 -14.29 15.06 -3.37
C GLU A 143 -13.61 15.04 -1.98
N CYS A 144 -12.31 15.32 -1.93
CA CYS A 144 -11.53 15.37 -0.68
C CYS A 144 -11.54 16.76 -0.01
N GLY A 145 -12.29 17.73 -0.54
CA GLY A 145 -12.38 19.08 -0.01
C GLY A 145 -11.14 19.95 -0.24
N ASN A 146 -10.42 19.74 -1.35
CA ASN A 146 -9.21 20.45 -1.76
C ASN A 146 -8.17 20.59 -0.63
N PRO A 147 -7.62 19.46 -0.14
CA PRO A 147 -6.61 19.51 0.90
C PRO A 147 -5.34 20.20 0.41
N ASP A 148 -4.64 20.87 1.33
CA ASP A 148 -3.29 21.35 1.10
C ASP A 148 -2.33 20.15 1.02
N LEU A 149 -2.01 19.74 -0.21
CA LEU A 149 -1.13 18.60 -0.47
C LEU A 149 0.31 19.07 -0.46
N GLN A 150 1.09 18.49 0.44
CA GLN A 150 2.51 18.84 0.54
C GLN A 150 3.30 18.03 -0.48
N TYR A 151 2.98 16.74 -0.66
CA TYR A 151 3.73 15.80 -1.48
C TYR A 151 2.88 15.11 -2.55
N TRP A 152 3.55 14.73 -3.64
CA TRP A 152 2.96 13.93 -4.70
C TRP A 152 3.84 12.73 -5.07
N GLU A 153 3.36 11.52 -4.77
CA GLU A 153 3.97 10.29 -5.24
C GLU A 153 3.48 10.02 -6.67
N ALA A 154 4.26 10.47 -7.65
CA ALA A 154 3.88 10.37 -9.06
C ALA A 154 4.11 8.96 -9.63
N HIS A 155 3.34 8.59 -10.66
CA HIS A 155 3.57 7.35 -11.41
C HIS A 155 5.01 7.23 -11.97
N GLY A 156 5.60 8.37 -12.38
CA GLY A 156 7.05 8.56 -12.45
C GLY A 156 7.84 7.53 -13.26
N THR A 157 7.36 7.04 -14.40
CA THR A 157 8.03 5.94 -15.13
C THR A 157 9.35 6.30 -15.80
N GLY A 158 9.85 7.54 -15.69
CA GLY A 158 11.11 7.92 -16.33
C GLY A 158 11.04 7.87 -17.86
N THR A 159 9.84 8.03 -18.43
CA THR A 159 9.64 8.35 -19.84
C THR A 159 9.61 9.87 -20.00
N ALA A 160 9.98 10.37 -21.17
CA ALA A 160 9.86 11.79 -21.48
C ALA A 160 8.38 12.18 -21.50
N VAL A 161 7.88 12.70 -20.38
CA VAL A 161 6.55 13.29 -20.24
C VAL A 161 6.75 14.79 -20.10
N GLY A 162 5.88 15.58 -20.73
CA GLY A 162 5.96 17.04 -20.75
C GLY A 162 6.08 17.67 -19.35
N SER A 163 6.46 18.95 -19.32
CA SER A 163 6.83 19.69 -18.11
C SER A 163 5.79 19.57 -17.00
N LEU A 164 6.13 18.83 -15.94
CA LEU A 164 5.40 18.78 -14.68
C LEU A 164 6.25 19.46 -13.60
N THR A 165 5.72 20.52 -12.99
CA THR A 165 6.36 21.16 -11.84
C THR A 165 5.82 20.51 -10.57
N LEU A 166 6.66 19.78 -9.85
CA LEU A 166 6.35 19.26 -8.52
C LEU A 166 7.05 20.12 -7.46
N PRO A 167 6.40 20.43 -6.33
CA PRO A 167 7.07 21.09 -5.22
C PRO A 167 8.20 20.21 -4.69
N VAL A 168 9.39 20.77 -4.55
CA VAL A 168 10.51 20.10 -3.88
C VAL A 168 10.26 20.17 -2.38
N ILE A 169 10.12 19.01 -1.73
CA ILE A 169 10.03 18.93 -0.28
C ILE A 169 11.34 18.37 0.24
N GLY A 170 11.90 19.01 1.27
CA GLY A 170 13.05 18.47 1.99
C GLY A 170 12.69 17.22 2.80
N GLU A 171 13.69 16.38 3.08
CA GLU A 171 13.53 15.10 3.78
C GLU A 171 12.97 15.24 5.22
N ASP A 172 13.08 16.42 5.84
CA ASP A 172 12.70 16.69 7.24
C ASP A 172 11.25 17.19 7.43
N VAL A 173 10.44 17.24 6.38
CA VAL A 173 9.07 17.77 6.50
C VAL A 173 8.09 16.70 6.95
N GLN A 174 7.43 16.92 8.08
CA GLN A 174 6.31 16.09 8.50
C GLN A 174 5.12 16.29 7.54
N LEU A 175 4.86 15.27 6.72
CA LEU A 175 3.76 15.29 5.75
C LEU A 175 2.41 15.07 6.46
N LYS A 176 1.51 16.03 6.30
CA LYS A 176 0.11 15.96 6.76
C LYS A 176 -0.78 15.31 5.72
N ALA A 177 -0.55 15.62 4.45
CA ALA A 177 -1.30 15.08 3.33
C ALA A 177 -0.41 14.91 2.09
N CYS A 178 -0.65 13.83 1.35
CA CYS A 178 0.00 13.60 0.07
C CYS A 178 -0.99 13.04 -0.95
N GLY A 179 -0.75 13.37 -2.22
CA GLY A 179 -1.39 12.72 -3.36
C GLY A 179 -0.51 11.61 -3.91
N LEU A 180 -1.13 10.64 -4.58
CA LEU A 180 -0.42 9.62 -5.34
C LEU A 180 -1.12 9.33 -6.67
N THR A 181 -0.35 8.98 -7.70
CA THR A 181 -0.89 8.56 -9.01
C THR A 181 -0.29 7.26 -9.50
N SER A 182 -1.13 6.45 -10.14
CA SER A 182 -0.68 5.31 -10.93
C SER A 182 -1.48 5.20 -12.22
N PHE A 183 -0.79 5.18 -13.36
CA PHE A 183 -1.40 5.21 -14.69
C PHE A 183 -1.10 3.92 -15.44
N GLY A 184 -2.13 3.15 -15.75
CA GLY A 184 -2.01 1.88 -16.47
C GLY A 184 -1.73 2.11 -17.94
N VAL A 185 -0.87 1.28 -18.53
CA VAL A 185 -0.55 1.31 -19.96
C VAL A 185 -1.75 1.03 -20.86
N SER A 186 -2.82 0.41 -20.33
CA SER A 186 -4.08 0.19 -21.02
C SER A 186 -4.99 1.43 -21.04
N GLY A 187 -4.64 2.50 -20.33
CA GLY A 187 -5.41 3.73 -20.22
C GLY A 187 -6.18 3.91 -18.91
N THR A 188 -6.24 2.89 -18.04
CA THR A 188 -6.86 3.00 -16.71
C THR A 188 -5.98 3.81 -15.76
N ASN A 189 -6.45 4.97 -15.33
CA ASN A 189 -5.75 5.85 -14.40
C ASN A 189 -6.36 5.73 -13.00
N ALA A 190 -5.51 5.76 -11.97
CA ALA A 190 -5.95 5.82 -10.58
C ALA A 190 -5.15 6.88 -9.82
N ALA A 191 -5.81 7.56 -8.89
CA ALA A 191 -5.20 8.55 -8.02
C ALA A 191 -5.77 8.41 -6.60
N GLY A 192 -4.96 8.74 -5.59
CA GLY A 192 -5.37 8.68 -4.19
C GLY A 192 -4.85 9.88 -3.40
N ILE A 193 -5.53 10.17 -2.29
CA ILE A 193 -5.09 11.16 -1.30
C ILE A 193 -4.99 10.47 0.05
N LEU A 194 -3.82 10.59 0.67
CA LEU A 194 -3.51 10.07 2.00
C LEU A 194 -3.28 11.22 2.97
N ARG A 195 -3.60 11.00 4.24
CA ARG A 195 -3.30 11.90 5.34
C ARG A 195 -2.66 11.14 6.49
N ALA A 196 -1.82 11.83 7.27
CA ALA A 196 -1.32 11.30 8.52
C ALA A 196 -2.49 10.99 9.46
N ALA A 197 -2.47 9.83 10.11
CA ALA A 197 -3.42 9.52 11.16
C ALA A 197 -3.03 10.26 12.45
N ALA A 198 -4.02 10.78 13.16
CA ALA A 198 -3.80 11.25 14.51
C ALA A 198 -3.54 10.04 15.42
N LYS A 199 -2.56 10.16 16.32
CA LYS A 199 -2.39 9.16 17.37
C LYS A 199 -3.55 9.30 18.35
N PRO A 200 -4.21 8.21 18.76
CA PRO A 200 -5.21 8.27 19.81
C PRO A 200 -4.56 8.79 21.10
N ASP A 201 -5.32 9.57 21.89
CA ASP A 201 -4.88 9.99 23.22
C ASP A 201 -4.67 8.72 24.08
N GLY A 202 -3.43 8.48 24.47
CA GLY A 202 -3.09 7.32 25.28
C GLY A 202 -3.57 7.52 26.71
N GLU A 203 -4.52 6.70 27.17
CA GLU A 203 -4.72 6.56 28.61
C GLU A 203 -3.47 5.93 29.22
N ILE A 204 -2.80 6.66 30.11
CA ILE A 204 -1.67 6.13 30.87
C ILE A 204 -2.22 5.04 31.81
N GLY A 205 -2.08 3.79 31.38
CA GLY A 205 -2.40 2.63 32.20
C GLY A 205 -1.60 2.63 33.52
N LYS A 206 -2.17 2.04 34.57
CA LYS A 206 -1.47 1.88 35.86
C LYS A 206 -0.15 1.13 35.64
N MET A 207 0.96 1.70 36.13
CA MET A 207 2.26 1.04 36.16
C MET A 207 2.16 -0.33 36.83
N LYS A 208 2.38 -1.40 36.06
CA LYS A 208 2.44 -2.76 36.58
C LYS A 208 3.87 -3.09 36.97
N LYS A 209 4.04 -3.74 38.13
CA LYS A 209 5.35 -4.22 38.61
C LYS A 209 5.95 -5.29 37.69
N TYR A 210 5.11 -6.08 37.03
CA TYR A 210 5.48 -7.16 36.12
C TYR A 210 4.56 -7.20 34.90
N ASN A 211 5.08 -7.60 33.74
CA ASN A 211 4.31 -7.75 32.51
C ASN A 211 4.53 -9.16 31.94
N LEU A 212 3.47 -9.79 31.43
CA LEU A 212 3.56 -11.14 30.90
C LEU A 212 3.65 -11.11 29.36
N LEU A 213 4.79 -11.47 28.80
CA LEU A 213 4.97 -11.60 27.35
C LEU A 213 4.66 -13.03 26.92
N LEU A 214 3.50 -13.22 26.30
CA LEU A 214 3.03 -14.52 25.82
C LEU A 214 3.46 -14.75 24.37
N ILE A 215 4.35 -15.71 24.14
CA ILE A 215 4.89 -16.02 22.81
C ILE A 215 4.57 -17.46 22.46
N SER A 216 4.04 -17.69 21.26
CA SER A 216 3.75 -19.05 20.80
C SER A 216 3.99 -19.23 19.31
N ALA A 217 4.28 -20.47 18.90
CA ALA A 217 4.51 -20.82 17.50
C ALA A 217 4.11 -22.27 17.20
N LYS A 218 4.03 -22.59 15.90
CA LYS A 218 3.69 -23.94 15.42
C LYS A 218 4.79 -24.97 15.72
N ASP A 219 6.03 -24.55 15.90
CA ASP A 219 7.19 -25.41 16.17
C ASP A 219 8.26 -24.67 16.99
N LYS A 220 9.22 -25.42 17.54
CA LYS A 220 10.27 -24.87 18.42
C LYS A 220 11.21 -23.90 17.70
N THR A 221 11.50 -24.13 16.42
CA THR A 221 12.40 -23.27 15.62
C THR A 221 11.74 -21.91 15.38
N SER A 222 10.48 -21.92 14.99
CA SER A 222 9.66 -20.71 14.81
C SER A 222 9.51 -19.95 16.13
N LEU A 223 9.34 -20.64 17.26
CA LEU A 223 9.28 -20.02 18.59
C LEU A 223 10.60 -19.29 18.91
N GLY A 224 11.74 -19.94 18.71
CA GLY A 224 13.05 -19.31 18.94
C GLY A 224 13.30 -18.10 18.05
N ARG A 225 12.83 -18.12 16.79
CA ARG A 225 12.87 -16.93 15.91
C ARG A 225 11.96 -15.82 16.42
N MET A 226 10.72 -16.14 16.80
CA MET A 226 9.77 -15.15 17.29
C MET A 226 10.25 -14.47 18.57
N MET A 227 10.87 -15.23 19.49
CA MET A 227 11.49 -14.67 20.69
C MET A 227 12.62 -13.69 20.37
N ARG A 228 13.52 -14.03 19.43
CA ARG A 228 14.58 -13.11 19.00
C ARG A 228 14.02 -11.85 18.36
N ASN A 229 13.04 -12.00 17.46
CA ASN A 229 12.41 -10.84 16.81
C ASN A 229 11.73 -9.92 17.81
N ILE A 230 11.02 -10.46 18.81
CA ILE A 230 10.39 -9.66 19.86
C ILE A 230 11.45 -8.94 20.69
N ARG A 231 12.50 -9.65 21.10
CA ARG A 231 13.62 -9.05 21.84
C ARG A 231 14.25 -7.89 21.07
N ASP A 232 14.55 -8.09 19.80
CA ASP A 232 15.20 -7.05 18.99
C ASP A 232 14.25 -5.86 18.76
N TYR A 233 12.95 -6.12 18.57
CA TYR A 233 11.92 -5.08 18.45
C TYR A 233 11.73 -4.25 19.73
N MET A 234 11.89 -4.85 20.92
CA MET A 234 11.79 -4.14 22.20
C MET A 234 12.80 -3.00 22.33
N PHE A 235 13.93 -3.06 21.62
CA PHE A 235 14.94 -2.01 21.66
C PHE A 235 14.72 -0.87 20.66
N THR A 236 13.84 -1.06 19.67
CA THR A 236 13.61 -0.08 18.59
C THR A 236 12.22 0.52 18.60
N THR A 237 11.30 -0.06 19.38
CA THR A 237 9.89 0.33 19.42
C THR A 237 9.65 1.58 20.24
N ALA A 238 8.67 2.39 19.83
CA ALA A 238 8.13 3.47 20.64
C ALA A 238 7.00 3.00 21.59
N TYR A 239 6.50 1.78 21.42
CA TYR A 239 5.45 1.19 22.26
C TYR A 239 6.00 0.72 23.61
N THR A 240 5.17 0.84 24.64
CA THR A 240 5.47 0.38 25.99
C THR A 240 5.39 -1.14 26.13
N ILE A 241 6.02 -1.69 27.18
CA ILE A 241 5.97 -3.14 27.47
C ILE A 241 4.53 -3.61 27.74
N ASP A 242 3.68 -2.77 28.34
CA ASP A 242 2.28 -3.12 28.61
C ASP A 242 1.47 -3.26 27.31
N GLU A 243 1.63 -2.32 26.36
CA GLU A 243 1.01 -2.40 25.04
C GLU A 243 1.50 -3.64 24.26
N MET A 244 2.79 -3.95 24.34
CA MET A 244 3.35 -5.15 23.72
C MET A 244 2.80 -6.43 24.36
N SER A 245 2.72 -6.49 25.70
CA SER A 245 2.15 -7.60 26.45
C SER A 245 0.68 -7.82 26.08
N ALA A 246 -0.12 -6.75 26.04
CA ALA A 246 -1.51 -6.81 25.60
C ALA A 246 -1.61 -7.32 24.16
N ALA A 247 -0.84 -6.77 23.21
CA ALA A 247 -0.86 -7.20 21.81
C ALA A 247 -0.50 -8.68 21.64
N LEU A 248 0.50 -9.18 22.37
CA LEU A 248 0.90 -10.59 22.36
C LEU A 248 -0.17 -11.50 22.98
N ALA A 249 -0.89 -11.02 24.00
CA ALA A 249 -1.93 -11.79 24.67
C ALA A 249 -3.21 -11.92 23.83
N ILE A 250 -3.72 -10.81 23.28
CA ILE A 250 -5.07 -10.76 22.69
C ILE A 250 -5.10 -10.61 21.17
N ARG A 251 -4.00 -10.17 20.52
CA ARG A 251 -3.93 -9.92 19.06
C ARG A 251 -3.09 -10.96 18.31
N ARG A 252 -2.87 -12.13 18.91
CA ARG A 252 -2.13 -13.26 18.32
C ARG A 252 -2.89 -14.56 18.53
N GLN A 253 -2.80 -15.46 17.56
CA GLN A 253 -3.21 -16.85 17.75
C GLN A 253 -2.22 -17.57 18.66
N HIS A 254 -2.73 -18.41 19.56
CA HIS A 254 -1.90 -19.18 20.49
C HIS A 254 -1.71 -20.62 20.03
N TYR A 255 -0.49 -20.96 19.65
CA TYR A 255 -0.12 -22.27 19.10
C TYR A 255 0.40 -23.23 20.18
N LYS A 256 0.81 -24.44 19.76
CA LYS A 256 1.22 -25.53 20.64
C LYS A 256 2.55 -25.30 21.38
N CYS A 257 3.55 -24.70 20.72
CA CYS A 257 4.83 -24.40 21.37
C CYS A 257 4.71 -23.01 22.00
N ARG A 258 4.83 -22.91 23.33
CA ARG A 258 4.55 -21.69 24.09
C ARG A 258 5.73 -21.34 24.99
N CYS A 259 5.95 -20.04 25.17
CA CYS A 259 6.90 -19.44 26.10
C CYS A 259 6.22 -18.23 26.74
N ALA A 260 6.40 -18.06 28.04
CA ALA A 260 5.94 -16.89 28.77
C ALA A 260 7.14 -16.28 29.49
N ILE A 261 7.31 -14.95 29.37
CA ILE A 261 8.37 -14.17 30.02
C ILE A 261 7.68 -13.16 30.94
N VAL A 262 8.20 -12.99 32.15
CA VAL A 262 7.71 -12.05 33.18
C VAL A 262 8.68 -10.89 33.34
#